data_AF-A0A396M964-F1
#
_entry.id   AF-A0A396M964-F1
#
_cell.length_a   1.000
_cell.length_b   1.000
_cell.length_c   1.000
_cell.angle_alpha   90.00
_cell.angle_beta   90.00
_cell.angle_gamma   90.00
#
_symmetry.space_group_name_H-M   'P 1'
#
loop_
_entity.id
_entity.type
_entity.pdbx_description
1 polymer ?
#
loop_
_entity_poly.entity_id
_entity_poly.type
_entity_poly.pdbx_seq_one_letter_code
_entity_poly.pdbx_strand_id
1 'polypeptide(L)'
;MKPNIIHSIVICLTAFALLFMVACSSQEESLPDNVTEAALYLNIATIGQTRASTAELPDNEKMNSVRVVVLHAADGTVEHNRHFSLEGAQAQKTILLKVTPNEKKKIFLFANEESVSTVEGVTVEGENQTLTAFFNSYTEGMPGFEAAVNNLYFAPDYSGGKPIPMSSMYEIDFPEKGNFDGTFYVVRVATKFMVNFMNWRGEEVIVDNFTIASHADKNFLMAHVNDSEQNEQLFNGKTWIDWLKEVSDASSENDDYAVTEAAGWLKDYELPAQADKAITYTHGTVTVGKPTVDIDNPDNSKPGVAKNIPVFYLPESKSPKAGATDGEQEYTLTIKITGRDEPFVCKLPNLKALFRNTHVVVDITMYNSNEIIVDVIPYSEVILEPEFGL
;
A
#
# COMPACT_ATOMS: atom_id res chain seq x y z
N MET A 1 72.80 8.38 -2.11
CA MET A 1 71.37 8.75 -2.15
C MET A 1 70.55 7.55 -1.67
N LYS A 2 70.00 7.63 -0.46
CA LYS A 2 68.84 6.85 0.01
C LYS A 2 67.54 7.59 -0.47
N PRO A 3 66.31 7.06 -0.36
CA PRO A 3 65.90 5.73 0.14
C PRO A 3 64.79 4.98 -0.68
N ASN A 4 64.68 3.69 -0.37
CA ASN A 4 63.49 2.87 -0.07
C ASN A 4 62.47 2.43 -1.14
N ILE A 5 62.51 1.10 -1.30
CA ILE A 5 61.49 0.14 -1.70
C ILE A 5 60.34 0.12 -0.67
N ILE A 6 59.17 -0.35 -1.13
CA ILE A 6 57.87 -0.50 -0.46
C ILE A 6 57.00 0.76 -0.59
N HIS A 7 56.09 0.75 -1.58
CA HIS A 7 54.72 1.27 -1.54
C HIS A 7 54.09 1.05 -2.93
N SER A 8 53.58 -0.15 -3.16
CA SER A 8 52.68 -0.43 -4.28
C SER A 8 51.78 -1.59 -3.87
N ILE A 9 50.79 -1.26 -3.04
CA ILE A 9 49.49 -1.92 -2.76
C ILE A 9 48.81 -0.98 -1.72
N VAL A 10 48.50 0.25 -2.14
CA VAL A 10 47.58 1.17 -1.42
C VAL A 10 46.84 1.99 -2.47
N ILE A 11 46.13 1.31 -3.38
CA ILE A 11 45.21 1.95 -4.35
C ILE A 11 43.84 1.22 -4.41
N CYS A 12 43.63 0.13 -3.65
CA CYS A 12 42.36 -0.61 -3.60
C CYS A 12 41.59 -0.51 -2.26
N LEU A 13 41.91 0.45 -1.38
CA LEU A 13 41.25 0.57 -0.06
C LEU A 13 40.80 1.98 0.32
N THR A 14 40.76 2.91 -0.65
CA THR A 14 40.23 4.27 -0.45
C THR A 14 39.06 4.62 -1.38
N ALA A 15 38.51 3.64 -2.11
CA ALA A 15 37.34 3.81 -2.97
C ALA A 15 36.01 3.38 -2.34
N PHE A 16 36.01 2.98 -1.06
CA PHE A 16 34.81 2.47 -0.36
C PHE A 16 34.25 3.40 0.73
N ALA A 17 34.68 4.67 0.78
CA ALA A 17 34.28 5.62 1.83
C ALA A 17 33.56 6.89 1.33
N LEU A 18 33.08 6.93 0.08
CA LEU A 18 32.43 8.11 -0.50
C LEU A 18 31.11 7.80 -1.24
N LEU A 19 30.28 6.92 -0.66
CA LEU A 19 28.89 6.73 -1.06
C LEU A 19 27.95 7.06 0.11
N PHE A 20 28.11 8.24 0.69
CA PHE A 20 27.06 8.89 1.48
C PHE A 20 27.16 10.38 1.22
N MET A 21 26.01 11.05 1.14
CA MET A 21 25.79 12.48 0.88
C MET A 21 25.39 12.83 -0.56
N VAL A 22 24.16 12.42 -0.91
CA VAL A 22 23.20 13.33 -1.56
C VAL A 22 21.86 13.16 -0.84
N ALA A 23 21.68 13.88 0.27
CA ALA A 23 20.38 14.13 0.87
C ALA A 23 20.11 15.63 0.69
N CYS A 24 19.15 15.97 -0.16
CA CYS A 24 18.69 17.35 -0.30
C CYS A 24 17.81 17.72 0.89
N SER A 25 18.28 18.73 1.62
CA SER A 25 17.59 19.69 2.49
C SER A 25 16.24 19.32 3.11
N SER A 26 16.29 18.91 4.37
CA SER A 26 15.42 19.49 5.41
C SER A 26 16.26 19.57 6.68
N GLN A 27 16.51 20.80 7.16
CA GLN A 27 17.29 21.18 8.33
C GLN A 27 17.61 20.02 9.30
N GLU A 28 18.80 19.42 9.16
CA GLU A 28 19.34 18.48 10.15
C GLU A 28 19.60 19.26 11.44
N GLU A 29 18.85 18.91 12.49
CA GLU A 29 19.12 19.40 13.83
C GLU A 29 20.40 18.72 14.34
N SER A 30 21.52 19.45 14.33
CA SER A 30 22.83 18.95 14.75
C SER A 30 22.86 18.61 16.24
N LEU A 31 23.37 17.43 16.60
CA LEU A 31 23.58 16.99 17.98
C LEU A 31 24.89 17.54 18.57
N PRO A 32 24.93 17.93 19.86
CA PRO A 32 26.17 18.14 20.60
C PRO A 32 26.76 16.81 21.13
N ASP A 33 28.09 16.77 21.25
CA ASP A 33 28.90 15.66 21.76
C ASP A 33 28.66 15.37 23.26
N ASN A 34 27.59 14.66 23.62
CA ASN A 34 27.45 14.03 24.93
C ASN A 34 26.43 12.87 24.90
N VAL A 35 26.89 11.69 25.33
CA VAL A 35 26.22 10.38 25.30
C VAL A 35 25.16 10.23 26.42
N THR A 36 24.18 11.13 26.48
CA THR A 36 23.04 11.05 27.42
C THR A 36 21.65 11.00 26.76
N GLU A 37 21.56 11.08 25.44
CA GLU A 37 20.29 11.05 24.70
C GLU A 37 20.20 9.78 23.83
N ALA A 38 19.09 9.05 23.93
CA ALA A 38 18.79 7.93 23.05
C ALA A 38 18.14 8.47 21.76
N ALA A 39 18.63 8.04 20.60
CA ALA A 39 18.10 8.47 19.31
C ALA A 39 17.41 7.33 18.57
N LEU A 40 16.20 7.61 18.09
CA LEU A 40 15.39 6.74 17.24
C LEU A 40 15.58 7.19 15.79
N TYR A 41 16.24 6.35 14.99
CA TYR A 41 16.42 6.51 13.54
C TYR A 41 15.33 5.71 12.83
N LEU A 42 14.41 6.43 12.20
CA LEU A 42 13.28 5.89 11.47
C LEU A 42 13.59 5.93 9.98
N ASN A 43 13.90 4.80 9.37
CA ASN A 43 13.94 4.67 7.92
C ASN A 43 12.54 4.26 7.43
N ILE A 44 11.69 5.24 7.11
CA ILE A 44 10.30 5.01 6.74
C ILE A 44 10.21 4.75 5.24
N ALA A 45 9.52 3.68 4.83
CA ALA A 45 9.37 3.30 3.43
C ALA A 45 7.94 2.85 3.10
N THR A 46 7.51 3.00 1.84
CA THR A 46 6.28 2.37 1.36
C THR A 46 6.50 0.88 1.08
N ILE A 47 5.51 0.02 1.35
CA ILE A 47 5.53 -1.37 0.87
C ILE A 47 5.46 -1.38 -0.67
N GLY A 48 6.21 -2.29 -1.31
CA GLY A 48 6.18 -2.51 -2.76
C GLY A 48 7.43 -2.07 -3.52
N GLN A 49 8.33 -1.30 -2.91
CA GLN A 49 9.64 -1.02 -3.50
C GLN A 49 10.62 -2.15 -3.20
N THR A 50 11.11 -2.83 -4.24
CA THR A 50 12.36 -3.59 -4.13
C THR A 50 13.51 -2.68 -4.57
N ARG A 51 14.65 -2.73 -3.88
CA ARG A 51 15.83 -1.88 -4.19
C ARG A 51 16.38 -2.08 -5.63
N ALA A 52 15.88 -3.07 -6.36
CA ALA A 52 16.30 -3.47 -7.70
C ALA A 52 15.31 -3.09 -8.82
N SER A 53 14.12 -2.55 -8.49
CA SER A 53 13.10 -2.22 -9.48
C SER A 53 13.44 -0.93 -10.24
N THR A 54 13.13 -0.90 -11.54
CA THR A 54 13.25 0.28 -12.42
C THR A 54 11.91 1.00 -12.64
N ALA A 55 10.80 0.42 -12.17
CA ALA A 55 9.48 1.00 -12.26
C ALA A 55 9.22 1.93 -11.08
N GLU A 56 8.90 3.20 -11.35
CA GLU A 56 8.65 4.19 -10.31
C GLU A 56 7.19 4.16 -9.87
N LEU A 57 6.94 4.05 -8.56
CA LEU A 57 5.59 4.22 -8.00
C LEU A 57 4.97 5.55 -8.47
N PRO A 58 3.67 5.60 -8.78
CA PRO A 58 3.02 6.86 -9.09
C PRO A 58 3.01 7.76 -7.85
N ASP A 59 3.10 9.07 -8.03
CA ASP A 59 3.30 10.02 -6.92
C ASP A 59 2.17 10.01 -5.88
N ASN A 60 0.96 9.63 -6.29
CA ASN A 60 -0.17 9.47 -5.38
C ASN A 60 -0.01 8.25 -4.45
N GLU A 61 0.82 7.28 -4.83
CA GLU A 61 1.17 6.10 -4.02
C GLU A 61 2.44 6.29 -3.19
N LYS A 62 3.09 7.46 -3.26
CA LYS A 62 4.27 7.83 -2.45
C LYS A 62 3.88 8.76 -1.29
N MET A 63 4.81 8.99 -0.37
CA MET A 63 4.66 9.93 0.74
C MET A 63 4.91 11.36 0.26
N ASN A 64 3.99 12.27 0.52
CA ASN A 64 4.12 13.72 0.33
C ASN A 64 4.23 14.44 1.68
N SER A 65 3.75 13.81 2.74
CA SER A 65 3.95 14.18 4.13
C SER A 65 4.12 12.92 4.97
N VAL A 66 4.77 13.05 6.12
CA VAL A 66 4.89 12.00 7.14
C VAL A 66 4.58 12.59 8.49
N ARG A 67 3.76 11.91 9.29
CA ARG A 67 3.61 12.17 10.72
C ARG A 67 4.10 10.98 11.52
N VAL A 68 4.92 11.28 12.52
CA VAL A 68 5.43 10.31 13.50
C VAL A 68 4.82 10.64 14.85
N VAL A 69 4.10 9.69 15.43
CA VAL A 69 3.62 9.76 16.81
C VAL A 69 4.27 8.65 17.62
N VAL A 70 5.01 9.02 18.65
CA VAL A 70 5.67 8.08 19.58
C VAL A 70 4.95 8.15 20.91
N LEU A 71 4.57 7.00 21.44
CA LEU A 71 3.96 6.88 22.76
C LEU A 71 4.86 6.10 23.71
N HIS A 72 4.86 6.49 24.98
CA HIS A 72 5.33 5.65 26.08
C HIS A 72 4.40 4.44 26.20
N ALA A 73 4.87 3.21 25.98
CA ALA A 73 3.98 2.05 25.97
C ALA A 73 3.40 1.73 27.36
N ALA A 74 4.05 2.18 28.43
CA ALA A 74 3.64 1.92 29.81
C ALA A 74 2.33 2.62 30.20
N ASP A 75 2.10 3.85 29.73
CA ASP A 75 0.93 4.67 30.10
C ASP A 75 0.16 5.24 28.90
N GLY A 76 0.67 5.05 27.67
CA GLY A 76 0.04 5.50 26.43
C GLY A 76 0.08 7.02 26.23
N THR A 77 0.94 7.74 26.97
CA THR A 77 1.12 9.18 26.79
C THR A 77 2.00 9.49 25.58
N VAL A 78 1.68 10.60 24.91
CA VAL A 78 2.41 11.08 23.73
C VAL A 78 3.79 11.59 24.11
N GLU A 79 4.84 10.94 23.61
CA GLU A 79 6.22 11.44 23.73
C GLU A 79 6.56 12.39 22.57
N HIS A 80 6.19 12.02 21.35
CA HIS A 80 6.34 12.86 20.16
C HIS A 80 5.07 12.82 19.32
N ASN A 81 4.76 13.95 18.72
CA ASN A 81 3.81 14.07 17.62
C ASN A 81 4.36 15.12 16.65
N ARG A 82 4.98 14.67 15.56
CA ARG A 82 5.75 15.51 14.65
C ARG A 82 5.30 15.28 13.21
N HIS A 83 4.95 16.37 12.54
CA HIS A 83 4.60 16.40 11.12
C HIS A 83 5.77 16.89 10.28
N PHE A 84 5.99 16.23 9.15
CA PHE A 84 7.05 16.52 8.20
C PHE A 84 6.44 16.61 6.81
N SER A 85 6.38 17.82 6.25
CA SER A 85 6.10 17.99 4.82
C SER A 85 7.33 17.59 4.01
N LEU A 86 7.13 16.90 2.88
CA LEU A 86 8.22 16.45 2.02
C LEU A 86 8.33 17.35 0.77
N GLU A 87 9.57 17.55 0.31
CA GLU A 87 9.82 18.16 -0.99
C GLU A 87 9.58 17.09 -2.06
N GLY A 88 8.40 17.14 -2.69
CA GLY A 88 7.96 16.16 -3.67
C GLY A 88 7.54 14.81 -3.06
N ALA A 89 7.06 13.93 -3.93
CA ALA A 89 6.60 12.61 -3.53
C ALA A 89 7.80 11.65 -3.36
N GLN A 90 7.93 11.03 -2.19
CA GLN A 90 9.06 10.18 -1.82
C GLN A 90 8.57 8.80 -1.37
N ALA A 91 9.23 7.74 -1.86
CA ALA A 91 8.93 6.37 -1.42
C ALA A 91 9.65 6.00 -0.12
N GLN A 92 10.66 6.78 0.28
CA GLN A 92 11.44 6.60 1.51
C GLN A 92 11.76 7.94 2.16
N LYS A 93 11.78 7.98 3.50
CA LYS A 93 12.17 9.16 4.29
C LYS A 93 12.83 8.71 5.59
N THR A 94 14.02 9.25 5.86
CA THR A 94 14.68 9.09 7.16
C THR A 94 14.32 10.23 8.11
N ILE A 95 13.97 9.90 9.34
CA ILE A 95 13.68 10.85 10.43
C ILE A 95 14.46 10.42 11.68
N LEU A 96 15.03 11.40 12.39
CA LEU A 96 15.69 11.20 13.67
C LEU A 96 14.87 11.87 14.77
N LEU A 97 14.55 11.13 15.82
CA LEU A 97 13.90 11.66 17.03
C LEU A 97 14.73 11.32 18.27
N LYS A 98 14.83 12.26 19.21
CA LYS A 98 15.36 11.99 20.55
C LYS A 98 14.27 11.39 21.41
N VAL A 99 14.52 10.25 22.04
CA VAL A 99 13.51 9.55 22.84
C VAL A 99 14.06 9.11 24.19
N THR A 100 13.15 8.86 25.11
CA THR A 100 13.39 8.33 26.45
C THR A 100 13.90 6.90 26.34
N PRO A 101 15.09 6.56 26.86
CA PRO A 101 15.65 5.22 26.75
C PRO A 101 14.99 4.23 27.72
N ASN A 102 15.38 2.96 27.59
CA ASN A 102 15.06 1.88 28.54
C ASN A 102 13.55 1.63 28.76
N GLU A 103 12.76 1.75 27.71
CA GLU A 103 11.34 1.48 27.78
C GLU A 103 10.81 0.96 26.45
N LYS A 104 9.66 0.31 26.52
CA LYS A 104 8.91 -0.07 25.34
C LYS A 104 8.19 1.15 24.78
N LYS A 105 8.16 1.29 23.45
CA LYS A 105 7.52 2.39 22.74
C LYS A 105 6.54 1.88 21.70
N LYS A 106 5.45 2.63 21.51
CA LYS A 106 4.56 2.45 20.36
C LYS A 106 4.79 3.58 19.36
N ILE A 107 5.05 3.25 18.11
CA ILE A 107 5.34 4.21 17.04
C ILE A 107 4.23 4.10 16.01
N PHE A 108 3.43 5.15 15.89
CA PHE A 108 2.43 5.30 14.84
C PHE A 108 3.01 6.17 13.73
N LEU A 109 2.90 5.69 12.51
CA LEU A 109 3.35 6.39 11.31
C LEU A 109 2.16 6.64 10.42
N PHE A 110 2.08 7.86 9.90
CA PHE A 110 1.07 8.25 8.92
C PHE A 110 1.76 8.93 7.75
N ALA A 111 1.25 8.72 6.55
CA ALA A 111 1.64 9.52 5.40
C ALA A 111 0.42 10.09 4.71
N ASN A 112 0.59 11.25 4.08
CA ASN A 112 -0.45 11.93 3.31
C ASN A 112 -1.70 12.26 4.13
N GLU A 113 -1.56 12.68 5.38
CA GLU A 113 -2.70 12.94 6.27
C GLU A 113 -3.67 14.00 5.71
N GLU A 114 -3.15 14.94 4.91
CA GLU A 114 -3.90 16.04 4.30
C GLU A 114 -4.86 15.57 3.20
N SER A 115 -4.70 14.33 2.72
CA SER A 115 -5.64 13.69 1.80
C SER A 115 -6.96 13.33 2.47
N VAL A 116 -6.99 13.25 3.80
CA VAL A 116 -8.18 12.91 4.59
C VAL A 116 -8.80 14.19 5.12
N SER A 117 -9.74 14.74 4.33
CA SER A 117 -10.42 15.99 4.65
C SER A 117 -11.34 15.89 5.87
N THR A 118 -11.86 14.69 6.15
CA THR A 118 -12.82 14.48 7.22
C THR A 118 -12.59 13.11 7.84
N VAL A 119 -12.42 13.07 9.17
CA VAL A 119 -12.48 11.84 9.96
C VAL A 119 -13.72 11.83 10.84
N GLU A 120 -14.27 10.63 11.01
CA GLU A 120 -15.34 10.29 11.92
C GLU A 120 -14.80 9.38 13.05
N GLY A 121 -15.62 9.10 14.06
CA GLY A 121 -15.19 8.26 15.21
C GLY A 121 -14.36 9.02 16.26
N VAL A 122 -14.31 10.35 16.19
CA VAL A 122 -13.69 11.21 17.21
C VAL A 122 -14.48 11.15 18.53
N THR A 123 -13.76 11.30 19.65
CA THR A 123 -14.32 11.22 21.01
C THR A 123 -15.29 12.35 21.37
N VAL A 124 -15.25 13.47 20.64
CA VAL A 124 -16.24 14.55 20.74
C VAL A 124 -17.31 14.31 19.68
N GLU A 125 -18.42 13.72 20.11
CA GLU A 125 -19.55 13.36 19.25
C GLU A 125 -20.11 14.62 18.55
N GLY A 126 -20.08 14.65 17.21
CA GLY A 126 -20.67 15.72 16.40
C GLY A 126 -19.70 16.73 15.76
N GLU A 127 -18.39 16.65 16.04
CA GLU A 127 -17.38 17.51 15.40
C GLU A 127 -16.50 16.71 14.42
N ASN A 128 -17.02 16.47 13.22
CA ASN A 128 -16.19 16.04 12.10
C ASN A 128 -15.06 17.06 11.89
N GLN A 129 -13.81 16.59 11.91
CA GLN A 129 -12.62 17.43 11.72
C GLN A 129 -11.70 16.83 10.66
N THR A 130 -10.73 17.61 10.18
CA THR A 130 -9.68 17.09 9.30
C THR A 130 -8.77 16.15 10.10
N LEU A 131 -8.12 15.20 9.42
CA LEU A 131 -7.17 14.31 10.09
C LEU A 131 -6.00 15.11 10.71
N THR A 132 -5.53 16.15 10.03
CA THR A 132 -4.51 17.08 10.56
C THR A 132 -4.97 17.78 11.83
N ALA A 133 -6.23 18.24 11.91
CA ALA A 133 -6.77 18.88 13.11
C ALA A 133 -6.83 17.89 14.29
N PHE A 134 -7.29 16.65 14.03
CA PHE A 134 -7.25 15.57 15.02
C PHE A 134 -5.83 15.34 15.54
N PHE A 135 -4.85 15.18 14.65
CA PHE A 135 -3.48 14.95 15.11
C PHE A 135 -2.92 16.14 15.89
N ASN A 136 -3.21 17.37 15.46
CA ASN A 136 -2.72 18.56 16.16
C ASN A 136 -3.39 18.78 17.54
N SER A 137 -4.50 18.10 17.85
CA SER A 137 -5.12 18.18 19.17
C SER A 137 -4.40 17.33 20.24
N TYR A 138 -3.48 16.46 19.85
CA TYR A 138 -2.68 15.64 20.78
C TYR A 138 -1.28 16.20 20.95
N THR A 139 -1.05 16.87 22.08
CA THR A 139 0.28 17.38 22.46
C THR A 139 1.05 16.39 23.32
N GLU A 140 2.35 16.62 23.48
CA GLU A 140 3.21 15.81 24.36
C GLU A 140 2.63 15.71 25.77
N GLY A 141 2.75 14.53 26.37
CA GLY A 141 2.19 14.16 27.68
C GLY A 141 0.69 13.84 27.69
N MET A 142 -0.05 14.06 26.59
CA MET A 142 -1.48 13.71 26.55
C MET A 142 -1.68 12.20 26.45
N PRO A 143 -2.58 11.60 27.24
CA PRO A 143 -2.95 10.19 27.10
C PRO A 143 -4.03 9.99 26.03
N GLY A 144 -4.29 8.73 25.70
CA GLY A 144 -5.49 8.33 24.94
C GLY A 144 -5.40 8.50 23.41
N PHE A 145 -4.22 8.82 22.87
CA PHE A 145 -4.01 8.88 21.42
C PHE A 145 -4.32 7.56 20.73
N GLU A 146 -3.75 6.45 21.22
CA GLU A 146 -3.93 5.11 20.65
C GLU A 146 -5.40 4.72 20.58
N ALA A 147 -6.14 4.89 21.67
CA ALA A 147 -7.56 4.55 21.71
C ALA A 147 -8.37 5.41 20.73
N ALA A 148 -8.04 6.69 20.58
CA ALA A 148 -8.76 7.56 19.66
C ALA A 148 -8.43 7.27 18.19
N VAL A 149 -7.14 7.11 17.85
CA VAL A 149 -6.71 6.90 16.47
C VAL A 149 -7.18 5.55 15.90
N ASN A 150 -7.26 4.52 16.74
CA ASN A 150 -7.80 3.21 16.37
C ASN A 150 -9.32 3.22 16.17
N ASN A 151 -10.03 4.28 16.56
CA ASN A 151 -11.47 4.40 16.27
C ASN A 151 -11.77 5.28 15.07
N LEU A 152 -10.75 5.92 14.48
CA LEU A 152 -10.96 6.81 13.35
C LEU A 152 -11.29 6.03 12.08
N TYR A 153 -12.33 6.49 11.40
CA TYR A 153 -12.69 6.03 10.07
C TYR A 153 -13.07 7.21 9.18
N PHE A 154 -13.05 6.99 7.87
CA PHE A 154 -13.34 8.02 6.90
C PHE A 154 -13.81 7.42 5.57
N ALA A 155 -14.58 8.21 4.83
CA ALA A 155 -14.84 7.95 3.42
C ALA A 155 -13.69 8.56 2.59
N PRO A 156 -12.88 7.76 1.89
CA PRO A 156 -11.74 8.27 1.15
C PRO A 156 -12.16 8.95 -0.15
N ASP A 157 -11.35 9.91 -0.59
CA ASP A 157 -11.41 10.48 -1.93
C ASP A 157 -10.11 10.19 -2.68
N TYR A 158 -10.12 9.13 -3.50
CA TYR A 158 -9.00 8.74 -4.35
C TYR A 158 -9.02 9.37 -5.74
N SER A 159 -9.90 10.33 -5.99
CA SER A 159 -10.04 10.95 -7.31
C SER A 159 -8.88 11.91 -7.62
N GLY A 160 -8.63 12.15 -8.91
CA GLY A 160 -7.74 13.22 -9.35
C GLY A 160 -6.26 13.04 -8.99
N GLY A 161 -5.81 11.81 -8.72
CA GLY A 161 -4.41 11.55 -8.34
C GLY A 161 -4.04 12.10 -6.96
N LYS A 162 -5.03 12.31 -6.08
CA LYS A 162 -4.77 12.70 -4.69
C LYS A 162 -3.85 11.69 -4.00
N PRO A 163 -2.87 12.14 -3.20
CA PRO A 163 -2.05 11.24 -2.40
C PRO A 163 -2.89 10.30 -1.54
N ILE A 164 -2.51 9.03 -1.47
CA ILE A 164 -3.24 8.00 -0.72
C ILE A 164 -2.76 8.02 0.73
N PRO A 165 -3.68 8.09 1.72
CA PRO A 165 -3.30 8.01 3.12
C PRO A 165 -2.65 6.67 3.43
N MET A 166 -1.62 6.69 4.28
CA MET A 166 -0.93 5.48 4.73
C MET A 166 -0.83 5.46 6.24
N SER A 167 -0.80 4.26 6.83
CA SER A 167 -0.75 4.07 8.27
C SER A 167 0.03 2.82 8.66
N SER A 168 0.70 2.83 9.80
CA SER A 168 1.28 1.66 10.44
C SER A 168 1.51 1.90 11.93
N MET A 169 1.56 0.84 12.73
CA MET A 169 1.95 0.89 14.14
C MET A 169 2.99 -0.18 14.44
N TYR A 170 4.01 0.21 15.20
CA TYR A 170 5.09 -0.65 15.64
C TYR A 170 5.23 -0.58 17.15
N GLU A 171 5.56 -1.71 17.77
CA GLU A 171 5.99 -1.75 19.16
C GLU A 171 7.46 -2.16 19.20
N ILE A 172 8.29 -1.37 19.88
CA ILE A 172 9.74 -1.61 19.99
C ILE A 172 10.19 -1.58 21.44
N ASP A 173 11.09 -2.48 21.82
CA ASP A 173 11.81 -2.42 23.08
C ASP A 173 13.04 -1.52 22.91
N PHE A 174 13.01 -0.32 23.49
CA PHE A 174 14.09 0.65 23.32
C PHE A 174 15.24 0.36 24.30
N PRO A 175 16.50 0.30 23.83
CA PRO A 175 17.63 -0.06 24.68
C PRO A 175 17.89 0.95 25.80
N GLU A 176 18.56 0.50 26.87
CA GLU A 176 18.96 1.36 27.99
C GLU A 176 19.95 2.46 27.57
N LYS A 177 20.80 2.18 26.59
CA LYS A 177 21.78 3.12 26.03
C LYS A 177 21.92 2.91 24.53
N GLY A 178 22.19 4.00 23.82
CA GLY A 178 22.49 3.99 22.39
C GLY A 178 21.29 4.35 21.53
N ASN A 179 21.37 3.97 20.26
CA ASN A 179 20.42 4.35 19.22
C ASN A 179 19.64 3.12 18.76
N PHE A 180 18.39 3.32 18.37
CA PHE A 180 17.63 2.34 17.62
C PHE A 180 17.62 2.76 16.16
N ASP A 181 18.04 1.87 15.26
CA ASP A 181 17.97 2.05 13.82
C ASP A 181 17.10 0.94 13.23
N GLY A 182 16.00 1.34 12.59
CA GLY A 182 15.03 0.41 12.02
C GLY A 182 14.44 0.90 10.71
N THR A 183 14.03 -0.06 9.87
CA THR A 183 13.17 0.20 8.72
C THR A 183 11.72 0.00 9.13
N PHE A 184 10.88 0.98 8.83
CA PHE A 184 9.47 0.98 9.18
C PHE A 184 8.66 1.19 7.91
N TYR A 185 7.67 0.34 7.68
CA TYR A 185 6.85 0.37 6.49
C TYR A 185 5.50 1.03 6.78
N VAL A 186 5.15 2.04 5.99
CA VAL A 186 3.79 2.59 5.96
C VAL A 186 2.96 1.85 4.92
N VAL A 187 1.72 1.51 5.27
CA VAL A 187 0.81 0.72 4.45
C VAL A 187 -0.31 1.60 3.94
N ARG A 188 -0.55 1.60 2.62
CA ARG A 188 -1.62 2.38 1.99
C ARG A 188 -2.98 1.93 2.51
N VAL A 189 -3.82 2.88 2.88
CA VAL A 189 -5.18 2.64 3.37
C VAL A 189 -6.13 2.55 2.17
N ALA A 190 -5.84 1.67 1.20
CA ALA A 190 -6.61 1.51 -0.04
C ALA A 190 -6.38 0.13 -0.66
N THR A 191 -7.26 -0.28 -1.57
CA THR A 191 -7.04 -1.35 -2.56
C THR A 191 -6.91 -0.75 -3.95
N LYS A 192 -6.11 -1.37 -4.83
CA LYS A 192 -5.83 -0.86 -6.18
C LYS A 192 -6.39 -1.84 -7.18
N PHE A 193 -7.02 -1.33 -8.23
CA PHE A 193 -7.52 -2.12 -9.33
C PHE A 193 -6.89 -1.64 -10.62
N MET A 194 -6.38 -2.58 -11.40
CA MET A 194 -6.01 -2.42 -12.80
C MET A 194 -6.88 -3.33 -13.63
N VAL A 195 -7.53 -2.81 -14.67
CA VAL A 195 -8.42 -3.61 -15.52
C VAL A 195 -7.91 -3.58 -16.95
N ASN A 196 -7.29 -4.66 -17.40
CA ASN A 196 -6.80 -4.77 -18.76
C ASN A 196 -7.88 -5.34 -19.68
N PHE A 197 -7.94 -4.80 -20.89
CA PHE A 197 -8.82 -5.28 -21.94
C PHE A 197 -8.00 -5.74 -23.12
N MET A 198 -8.18 -7.00 -23.52
CA MET A 198 -7.52 -7.64 -24.65
C MET A 198 -8.57 -8.02 -25.69
N ASN A 199 -8.68 -7.24 -26.76
CA ASN A 199 -9.67 -7.41 -27.80
C ASN A 199 -9.14 -8.20 -29.00
N TRP A 200 -9.71 -9.38 -29.21
CA TRP A 200 -9.45 -10.23 -30.38
C TRP A 200 -10.58 -10.21 -31.43
N ARG A 201 -11.59 -9.34 -31.24
CA ARG A 201 -12.65 -9.13 -32.24
C ARG A 201 -12.11 -8.34 -33.43
N GLY A 202 -12.68 -8.52 -34.61
CA GLY A 202 -12.21 -7.83 -35.83
C GLY A 202 -12.41 -6.30 -35.83
N GLU A 203 -13.17 -5.80 -34.86
CA GLU A 203 -13.59 -4.42 -34.71
C GLU A 203 -13.10 -3.77 -33.40
N GLU A 204 -13.13 -2.44 -33.35
CA GLU A 204 -12.97 -1.69 -32.10
C GLU A 204 -14.15 -1.98 -31.16
N VAL A 205 -13.89 -2.18 -29.87
CA VAL A 205 -14.93 -2.39 -28.85
C VAL A 205 -15.06 -1.13 -28.00
N ILE A 206 -16.30 -0.73 -27.78
CA ILE A 206 -16.65 0.31 -26.80
C ILE A 206 -17.33 -0.38 -25.61
N VAL A 207 -16.69 -0.31 -24.46
CA VAL A 207 -17.30 -0.63 -23.17
C VAL A 207 -17.97 0.65 -22.69
N ASP A 208 -19.31 0.69 -22.62
CA ASP A 208 -20.06 1.86 -22.15
C ASP A 208 -19.65 2.21 -20.71
N ASN A 209 -19.56 1.18 -19.87
CA ASN A 209 -19.09 1.20 -18.49
C ASN A 209 -18.84 -0.23 -18.00
N PHE A 210 -18.10 -0.35 -16.90
CA PHE A 210 -18.07 -1.57 -16.10
C PHE A 210 -18.26 -1.23 -14.62
N THR A 211 -18.72 -2.19 -13.83
CA THR A 211 -18.94 -2.04 -12.40
C THR A 211 -18.34 -3.17 -11.60
N ILE A 212 -17.84 -2.87 -10.40
CA ILE A 212 -17.47 -3.88 -9.41
C ILE A 212 -18.33 -3.66 -8.16
N ALA A 213 -19.07 -4.69 -7.75
CA ALA A 213 -20.01 -4.64 -6.64
C ALA A 213 -19.44 -5.29 -5.37
N SER A 214 -20.06 -4.92 -4.24
CA SER A 214 -19.77 -5.41 -2.88
C SER A 214 -18.53 -4.80 -2.22
N HIS A 215 -18.33 -3.49 -2.40
CA HIS A 215 -17.26 -2.75 -1.73
C HIS A 215 -17.77 -1.94 -0.53
N ALA A 216 -16.85 -1.65 0.38
CA ALA A 216 -17.07 -0.67 1.43
C ALA A 216 -16.95 0.78 0.89
N ASP A 217 -17.65 1.73 1.50
CA ASP A 217 -17.45 3.18 1.28
C ASP A 217 -16.46 3.83 2.25
N LYS A 218 -16.08 3.14 3.34
CA LYS A 218 -15.26 3.69 4.42
C LYS A 218 -14.12 2.77 4.82
N ASN A 219 -13.03 3.39 5.26
CA ASN A 219 -11.87 2.73 5.84
C ASN A 219 -11.67 3.17 7.29
N PHE A 220 -11.20 2.25 8.14
CA PHE A 220 -10.46 2.66 9.33
C PHE A 220 -9.13 3.29 8.91
N LEU A 221 -8.69 4.33 9.63
CA LEU A 221 -7.36 4.90 9.42
C LEU A 221 -6.29 3.86 9.75
N MET A 222 -6.33 3.28 10.94
CA MET A 222 -5.47 2.16 11.33
C MET A 222 -6.02 0.83 10.80
N ALA A 223 -5.16 -0.17 10.61
CA ALA A 223 -5.60 -1.50 10.21
C ALA A 223 -6.15 -2.25 11.43
N HIS A 224 -7.33 -2.88 11.28
CA HIS A 224 -7.95 -3.69 12.32
C HIS A 224 -7.75 -5.17 11.99
N VAL A 225 -6.54 -5.64 12.20
CA VAL A 225 -6.15 -7.04 12.02
C VAL A 225 -6.41 -7.79 13.32
N ASN A 226 -7.22 -8.85 13.27
CA ASN A 226 -7.60 -9.60 14.47
C ASN A 226 -6.47 -10.51 14.94
N ASP A 227 -6.37 -10.67 16.26
CA ASP A 227 -5.47 -11.64 16.90
C ASP A 227 -6.18 -13.01 17.00
N SER A 228 -6.29 -13.68 15.86
CA SER A 228 -6.94 -14.99 15.74
C SER A 228 -5.95 -16.08 15.38
N GLU A 229 -6.27 -17.32 15.74
CA GLU A 229 -5.45 -18.49 15.39
C GLU A 229 -5.16 -18.58 13.88
N GLN A 230 -6.12 -18.14 13.03
CA GLN A 230 -5.92 -18.06 11.58
C GLN A 230 -4.81 -17.08 11.20
N ASN A 231 -4.84 -15.88 11.77
CA ASN A 231 -3.84 -14.85 11.50
C ASN A 231 -2.48 -15.19 12.13
N GLU A 232 -2.45 -15.74 13.35
CA GLU A 232 -1.23 -16.22 14.00
C GLU A 232 -0.50 -17.27 13.14
N GLN A 233 -1.26 -18.23 12.59
CA GLN A 233 -0.73 -19.24 11.67
C GLN A 233 -0.25 -18.63 10.34
N LEU A 234 -1.02 -17.69 9.78
CA LEU A 234 -0.66 -17.00 8.53
C LEU A 234 0.65 -16.21 8.67
N PHE A 235 0.81 -15.47 9.76
CA PHE A 235 1.98 -14.62 9.97
C PHE A 235 3.21 -15.40 10.44
N ASN A 236 3.03 -16.63 10.94
CA ASN A 236 4.11 -17.52 11.35
C ASN A 236 5.12 -16.83 12.29
N GLY A 237 4.60 -16.19 13.33
CA GLY A 237 5.38 -15.46 14.34
C GLY A 237 5.86 -14.07 13.94
N LYS A 238 5.48 -13.56 12.76
CA LYS A 238 5.77 -12.19 12.30
C LYS A 238 4.64 -11.22 12.65
N THR A 239 4.90 -9.93 12.54
CA THR A 239 3.81 -8.95 12.49
C THR A 239 3.10 -9.04 11.13
N TRP A 240 1.85 -8.57 11.06
CA TRP A 240 1.12 -8.55 9.79
C TRP A 240 1.80 -7.67 8.73
N ILE A 241 2.53 -6.62 9.14
CA ILE A 241 3.26 -5.73 8.23
C ILE A 241 4.49 -6.45 7.66
N ASP A 242 5.23 -7.17 8.51
CA ASP A 242 6.39 -7.94 8.06
C ASP A 242 5.97 -9.09 7.14
N TRP A 243 4.88 -9.79 7.47
CA TRP A 243 4.28 -10.78 6.57
C TRP A 243 3.88 -10.14 5.24
N LEU A 244 3.16 -9.00 5.26
CA LEU A 244 2.75 -8.30 4.04
C LEU A 244 3.96 -7.85 3.20
N LYS A 245 5.05 -7.42 3.84
CA LYS A 245 6.30 -7.07 3.15
C LYS A 245 6.94 -8.28 2.49
N GLU A 246 7.01 -9.40 3.18
CA GLU A 246 7.54 -10.66 2.64
C GLU A 246 6.73 -11.14 1.43
N VAL A 247 5.40 -11.13 1.52
CA VAL A 247 4.52 -11.48 0.39
C VAL A 247 4.74 -10.49 -0.77
N SER A 248 4.82 -9.18 -0.48
CA SER A 248 5.05 -8.17 -1.51
C SER A 248 6.39 -8.34 -2.22
N ASP A 249 7.44 -8.75 -1.53
CA ASP A 249 8.76 -9.02 -2.13
C ASP A 249 8.71 -10.27 -3.01
N ALA A 250 8.10 -11.35 -2.51
CA ALA A 250 7.94 -12.58 -3.29
C ALA A 250 7.12 -12.35 -4.57
N SER A 251 6.00 -11.63 -4.47
CA SER A 251 5.19 -11.28 -5.64
C SER A 251 5.90 -10.33 -6.61
N SER A 252 6.91 -9.58 -6.16
CA SER A 252 7.74 -8.76 -7.06
C SER A 252 8.75 -9.59 -7.86
N GLU A 253 9.09 -10.79 -7.38
CA GLU A 253 9.96 -11.74 -8.08
C GLU A 253 9.17 -12.66 -9.01
N ASN A 254 7.98 -13.09 -8.58
CA ASN A 254 7.05 -13.92 -9.33
C ASN A 254 5.60 -13.62 -8.93
N ASP A 255 4.82 -13.13 -9.87
CA ASP A 255 3.44 -12.70 -9.73
C ASP A 255 2.40 -13.82 -9.99
N ASP A 256 2.83 -15.04 -10.31
CA ASP A 256 1.95 -16.20 -10.50
C ASP A 256 1.01 -16.38 -9.30
N TYR A 257 -0.29 -16.48 -9.59
CA TYR A 257 -1.33 -16.71 -8.60
C TYR A 257 -1.01 -17.87 -7.64
N ALA A 258 -0.34 -18.93 -8.10
CA ALA A 258 0.08 -20.05 -7.25
C ALA A 258 1.03 -19.61 -6.12
N VAL A 259 1.88 -18.61 -6.36
CA VAL A 259 2.78 -18.01 -5.36
C VAL A 259 1.98 -17.20 -4.34
N THR A 260 1.07 -16.33 -4.80
CA THR A 260 0.22 -15.55 -3.89
C THR A 260 -0.67 -16.46 -3.05
N GLU A 261 -1.28 -17.47 -3.65
CA GLU A 261 -2.14 -18.42 -2.96
C GLU A 261 -1.35 -19.22 -1.90
N ALA A 262 -0.10 -19.58 -2.18
CA ALA A 262 0.77 -20.27 -1.22
C ALA A 262 1.18 -19.39 -0.04
N ALA A 263 1.32 -18.07 -0.24
CA ALA A 263 1.60 -17.11 0.84
C ALA A 263 0.39 -16.88 1.77
N GLY A 264 -0.82 -17.20 1.28
CA GLY A 264 -2.06 -17.12 2.03
C GLY A 264 -2.72 -15.75 1.99
N TRP A 265 -3.89 -15.64 2.63
CA TRP A 265 -4.76 -14.46 2.56
C TRP A 265 -5.12 -13.96 3.95
N LEU A 266 -4.91 -12.66 4.18
CA LEU A 266 -5.39 -12.00 5.38
C LEU A 266 -6.90 -11.75 5.26
N LYS A 267 -7.72 -12.67 5.79
CA LYS A 267 -9.20 -12.62 5.72
C LYS A 267 -9.84 -12.12 7.01
N ASP A 268 -9.13 -12.25 8.13
CA ASP A 268 -9.64 -11.91 9.45
C ASP A 268 -9.21 -10.51 9.87
N TYR A 269 -9.92 -9.53 9.32
CA TYR A 269 -9.84 -8.12 9.65
C TYR A 269 -11.24 -7.52 9.75
N GLU A 270 -11.31 -6.33 10.33
CA GLU A 270 -12.54 -5.58 10.55
C GLU A 270 -12.65 -4.35 9.63
N LEU A 271 -13.90 -4.02 9.30
CA LEU A 271 -14.26 -2.77 8.64
C LEU A 271 -15.06 -1.90 9.61
N PRO A 272 -15.10 -0.57 9.43
CA PRO A 272 -15.95 0.29 10.23
C PRO A 272 -17.39 -0.22 10.25
N ALA A 273 -18.02 -0.27 11.42
CA ALA A 273 -19.40 -0.72 11.56
C ALA A 273 -20.38 0.17 10.77
N GLN A 274 -19.99 1.42 10.54
CA GLN A 274 -20.73 2.46 9.82
C GLN A 274 -20.50 2.40 8.30
N ALA A 275 -19.62 1.53 7.80
CA ALA A 275 -19.39 1.39 6.37
C ALA A 275 -20.60 0.69 5.70
N ASP A 276 -21.10 1.27 4.60
CA ASP A 276 -21.93 0.53 3.66
C ASP A 276 -21.04 -0.40 2.85
N LYS A 277 -21.33 -1.70 2.89
CA LYS A 277 -20.53 -2.78 2.27
C LYS A 277 -21.12 -3.26 0.95
N ALA A 278 -22.19 -2.63 0.48
CA ALA A 278 -22.90 -3.00 -0.75
C ALA A 278 -22.67 -1.99 -1.89
N ILE A 279 -21.60 -1.20 -1.81
CA ILE A 279 -21.30 -0.18 -2.81
C ILE A 279 -20.91 -0.84 -4.13
N THR A 280 -21.39 -0.23 -5.22
CA THR A 280 -21.03 -0.58 -6.58
C THR A 280 -20.19 0.53 -7.18
N TYR A 281 -18.90 0.26 -7.39
CA TYR A 281 -18.04 1.15 -8.15
C TYR A 281 -18.43 1.08 -9.62
N THR A 282 -18.45 2.22 -10.31
CA THR A 282 -18.72 2.31 -11.75
C THR A 282 -17.60 3.08 -12.43
N HIS A 283 -16.95 2.45 -13.39
CA HIS A 283 -16.00 3.09 -14.27
C HIS A 283 -16.68 3.52 -15.57
N GLY A 284 -16.24 4.65 -16.13
CA GLY A 284 -16.80 5.20 -17.36
C GLY A 284 -16.43 4.40 -18.61
N THR A 285 -16.63 5.04 -19.76
CA THR A 285 -16.42 4.43 -21.07
C THR A 285 -14.95 4.07 -21.32
N VAL A 286 -14.71 2.87 -21.83
CA VAL A 286 -13.39 2.39 -22.26
C VAL A 286 -13.44 2.04 -23.75
N THR A 287 -12.54 2.62 -24.54
CA THR A 287 -12.37 2.25 -25.94
C THR A 287 -11.19 1.31 -26.09
N VAL A 288 -11.46 0.12 -26.63
CA VAL A 288 -10.48 -0.96 -26.81
C VAL A 288 -10.22 -1.14 -28.29
N GLY A 289 -8.96 -0.99 -28.69
CA GLY A 289 -8.55 -1.03 -30.10
C GLY A 289 -8.84 -2.37 -30.77
N LYS A 290 -8.63 -2.43 -32.09
CA LYS A 290 -8.67 -3.68 -32.87
C LYS A 290 -7.36 -4.47 -32.71
N PRO A 291 -7.38 -5.80 -32.86
CA PRO A 291 -6.18 -6.62 -32.89
C PRO A 291 -5.34 -6.35 -34.14
N THR A 292 -4.06 -6.68 -34.02
CA THR A 292 -3.15 -6.83 -35.15
C THR A 292 -3.02 -8.33 -35.43
N VAL A 293 -3.45 -8.77 -36.61
CA VAL A 293 -3.41 -10.19 -36.99
C VAL A 293 -2.31 -10.39 -38.03
N ASP A 294 -1.35 -11.26 -37.72
CA ASP A 294 -0.32 -11.73 -38.66
C ASP A 294 -0.74 -13.11 -39.16
N ILE A 295 -1.11 -13.19 -40.44
CA ILE A 295 -1.63 -14.43 -41.04
C ILE A 295 -0.52 -15.42 -41.37
N ASP A 296 0.70 -14.92 -41.59
CA ASP A 296 1.85 -15.73 -41.99
C ASP A 296 2.57 -16.28 -40.75
N ASN A 297 2.49 -15.57 -39.63
CA ASN A 297 2.97 -16.02 -38.34
C ASN A 297 1.97 -15.68 -37.22
N PRO A 298 0.99 -16.58 -36.94
CA PRO A 298 -0.04 -16.34 -35.93
C PRO A 298 0.50 -15.91 -34.55
N ASP A 299 1.66 -16.41 -34.15
CA ASP A 299 2.33 -16.09 -32.88
C ASP A 299 2.74 -14.61 -32.75
N ASN A 300 2.83 -13.88 -33.88
CA ASN A 300 3.08 -12.44 -33.88
C ASN A 300 1.81 -11.61 -33.69
N SER A 301 0.63 -12.23 -33.70
CA SER A 301 -0.64 -11.52 -33.55
C SER A 301 -0.75 -10.92 -32.14
N LYS A 302 -1.36 -9.73 -32.04
CA LYS A 302 -1.55 -9.04 -30.75
C LYS A 302 -2.99 -8.58 -30.60
N PRO A 303 -3.57 -8.67 -29.38
CA PRO A 303 -4.89 -8.13 -29.13
C PRO A 303 -4.87 -6.61 -29.27
N GLY A 304 -6.03 -6.04 -29.57
CA GLY A 304 -6.23 -4.62 -29.36
C GLY A 304 -6.34 -4.32 -27.87
N VAL A 305 -5.76 -3.21 -27.43
CA VAL A 305 -5.72 -2.83 -26.00
C VAL A 305 -6.55 -1.59 -25.73
N ALA A 306 -6.89 -1.35 -24.47
CA ALA A 306 -7.55 -0.12 -24.04
C ALA A 306 -6.67 1.11 -24.35
N LYS A 307 -7.27 2.18 -24.88
CA LYS A 307 -6.55 3.45 -25.14
C LYS A 307 -6.00 4.06 -23.85
N ASN A 308 -6.77 3.95 -22.77
CA ASN A 308 -6.36 4.29 -21.41
C ASN A 308 -6.72 3.10 -20.53
N ILE A 309 -5.74 2.52 -19.85
CA ILE A 309 -5.97 1.40 -18.92
C ILE A 309 -6.66 1.96 -17.66
N PRO A 310 -7.85 1.46 -17.28
CA PRO A 310 -8.47 1.80 -16.02
C PRO A 310 -7.60 1.40 -14.84
N VAL A 311 -7.15 2.41 -14.09
CA VAL A 311 -6.50 2.25 -12.78
C VAL A 311 -7.26 3.10 -11.77
N PHE A 312 -7.68 2.49 -10.67
CA PHE A 312 -8.45 3.16 -9.63
C PHE A 312 -8.24 2.51 -8.26
N TYR A 313 -8.68 3.20 -7.21
CA TYR A 313 -8.52 2.73 -5.83
C TYR A 313 -9.88 2.66 -5.16
N LEU A 314 -10.06 1.65 -4.30
CA LEU A 314 -11.27 1.44 -3.51
C LEU A 314 -10.93 1.22 -2.03
N PRO A 315 -11.88 1.44 -1.11
CA PRO A 315 -11.69 1.08 0.29
C PRO A 315 -11.42 -0.42 0.49
N GLU A 316 -10.77 -0.73 1.61
CA GLU A 316 -10.69 -2.09 2.16
C GLU A 316 -12.11 -2.67 2.27
N SER A 317 -12.33 -3.90 1.80
CA SER A 317 -13.68 -4.43 1.59
C SER A 317 -13.78 -5.88 2.01
N LYS A 318 -14.95 -6.28 2.52
CA LYS A 318 -15.23 -7.65 2.97
C LYS A 318 -16.60 -8.06 2.47
N SER A 319 -16.63 -8.99 1.52
CA SER A 319 -17.85 -9.55 0.92
C SER A 319 -17.88 -11.08 1.11
N PRO A 320 -18.22 -11.60 2.30
CA PRO A 320 -18.18 -13.04 2.57
C PRO A 320 -19.09 -13.82 1.63
N LYS A 321 -18.52 -14.84 1.00
CA LYS A 321 -19.22 -15.76 0.12
C LYS A 321 -20.15 -16.66 0.93
N ALA A 322 -21.42 -16.69 0.53
CA ALA A 322 -22.43 -17.47 1.24
C ALA A 322 -22.07 -18.97 1.23
N GLY A 323 -22.02 -19.58 2.42
CA GLY A 323 -21.73 -21.01 2.57
C GLY A 323 -20.25 -21.40 2.46
N ALA A 324 -19.33 -20.44 2.35
CA ALA A 324 -17.89 -20.72 2.44
C ALA A 324 -17.48 -21.04 3.89
N THR A 325 -16.59 -22.03 4.05
CA THR A 325 -16.12 -22.49 5.37
C THR A 325 -14.86 -21.76 5.86
N ASP A 326 -14.16 -21.07 4.96
CA ASP A 326 -12.85 -20.45 5.22
C ASP A 326 -12.84 -18.94 4.90
N GLY A 327 -13.96 -18.27 5.21
CA GLY A 327 -14.09 -16.82 5.06
C GLY A 327 -13.83 -16.30 3.64
N GLU A 328 -13.98 -17.15 2.62
CA GLU A 328 -13.82 -16.76 1.21
C GLU A 328 -14.72 -15.56 0.91
N GLN A 329 -14.24 -14.67 0.04
CA GLN A 329 -14.97 -13.49 -0.37
C GLN A 329 -15.37 -13.58 -1.84
N GLU A 330 -16.40 -12.85 -2.25
CA GLU A 330 -16.85 -12.80 -3.63
C GLU A 330 -17.22 -11.38 -4.07
N TYR A 331 -16.76 -11.01 -5.27
CA TYR A 331 -16.99 -9.69 -5.88
C TYR A 331 -17.54 -9.88 -7.29
N THR A 332 -18.46 -9.02 -7.71
CA THR A 332 -19.13 -9.15 -9.02
C THR A 332 -18.69 -8.05 -9.97
N LEU A 333 -18.13 -8.45 -11.11
CA LEU A 333 -17.85 -7.57 -12.24
C LEU A 333 -19.03 -7.62 -13.22
N THR A 334 -19.47 -6.45 -13.67
CA THR A 334 -20.44 -6.30 -14.76
C THR A 334 -19.85 -5.41 -15.84
N ILE A 335 -19.89 -5.82 -17.10
CA ILE A 335 -19.35 -5.08 -18.25
C ILE A 335 -20.48 -4.84 -19.24
N LYS A 336 -20.74 -3.58 -19.57
CA LYS A 336 -21.70 -3.19 -20.59
C LYS A 336 -20.96 -2.78 -21.86
N ILE A 337 -21.19 -3.51 -22.96
CA ILE A 337 -20.57 -3.24 -24.26
C ILE A 337 -21.61 -2.58 -25.18
N THR A 338 -21.21 -1.51 -25.86
CA THR A 338 -22.08 -0.82 -26.83
C THR A 338 -22.60 -1.80 -27.88
N GLY A 339 -23.92 -1.79 -28.12
CA GLY A 339 -24.55 -2.66 -29.12
C GLY A 339 -24.84 -4.09 -28.64
N ARG A 340 -24.58 -4.42 -27.37
CA ARG A 340 -25.10 -5.63 -26.72
C ARG A 340 -26.20 -5.26 -25.72
N ASP A 341 -27.32 -5.97 -25.79
CA ASP A 341 -28.47 -5.74 -24.91
C ASP A 341 -28.18 -6.22 -23.48
N GLU A 342 -27.60 -7.41 -23.35
CA GLU A 342 -27.28 -8.01 -22.05
C GLU A 342 -25.82 -7.72 -21.65
N PRO A 343 -25.58 -7.25 -20.41
CA PRO A 343 -24.24 -7.07 -19.91
C PRO A 343 -23.57 -8.42 -19.62
N PHE A 344 -22.25 -8.44 -19.68
CA PHE A 344 -21.48 -9.58 -19.21
C PHE A 344 -21.31 -9.48 -17.70
N VAL A 345 -21.69 -10.52 -16.96
CA VAL A 345 -21.64 -10.55 -15.49
C VAL A 345 -20.85 -11.77 -15.04
N CYS A 346 -19.87 -11.57 -14.15
CA CYS A 346 -19.12 -12.67 -13.56
C CYS A 346 -18.75 -12.38 -12.10
N LYS A 347 -18.31 -13.43 -11.41
CA LYS A 347 -17.55 -13.27 -10.16
C LYS A 347 -16.08 -13.08 -10.52
N LEU A 348 -15.37 -12.21 -9.81
CA LEU A 348 -13.92 -12.12 -9.93
C LEU A 348 -13.32 -13.41 -9.33
N PRO A 349 -12.71 -14.31 -10.14
CA PRO A 349 -12.05 -15.48 -9.61
C PRO A 349 -10.86 -15.08 -8.72
N ASN A 350 -10.31 -16.02 -7.96
CA ASN A 350 -9.04 -15.87 -7.24
C ASN A 350 -8.93 -14.76 -6.18
N LEU A 351 -9.94 -13.89 -6.05
CA LEU A 351 -9.94 -12.79 -5.09
C LEU A 351 -10.57 -13.22 -3.75
N LYS A 352 -9.74 -13.60 -2.78
CA LYS A 352 -10.21 -14.14 -1.48
C LYS A 352 -10.25 -13.13 -0.33
N ALA A 353 -9.56 -11.99 -0.47
CA ALA A 353 -9.67 -10.86 0.45
C ALA A 353 -9.33 -9.54 -0.24
N LEU A 354 -9.97 -8.45 0.18
CA LEU A 354 -9.62 -7.08 -0.20
C LEU A 354 -9.13 -6.29 1.03
N PHE A 355 -8.10 -6.83 1.68
CA PHE A 355 -7.37 -6.09 2.72
C PHE A 355 -6.64 -4.89 2.10
N ARG A 356 -6.30 -3.88 2.90
CA ARG A 356 -5.56 -2.72 2.40
C ARG A 356 -4.20 -3.12 1.80
N ASN A 357 -3.70 -2.33 0.86
CA ASN A 357 -2.48 -2.59 0.12
C ASN A 357 -2.54 -3.89 -0.73
N THR A 358 -3.73 -4.28 -1.20
CA THR A 358 -3.97 -5.33 -2.20
C THR A 358 -4.22 -4.75 -3.60
N HIS A 359 -3.38 -5.13 -4.57
CA HIS A 359 -3.49 -4.78 -5.98
C HIS A 359 -4.16 -5.92 -6.76
N VAL A 360 -5.35 -5.65 -7.28
CA VAL A 360 -6.13 -6.58 -8.09
C VAL A 360 -5.96 -6.21 -9.55
N VAL A 361 -5.53 -7.19 -10.34
CA VAL A 361 -5.37 -7.06 -11.78
C VAL A 361 -6.41 -7.95 -12.43
N VAL A 362 -7.25 -7.34 -13.26
CA VAL A 362 -8.36 -8.00 -13.92
C VAL A 362 -8.09 -7.98 -15.41
N ASP A 363 -7.74 -9.13 -15.96
CA ASP A 363 -7.43 -9.34 -17.36
C ASP A 363 -8.67 -9.86 -18.09
N ILE A 364 -9.21 -9.04 -19.00
CA ILE A 364 -10.46 -9.32 -19.70
C ILE A 364 -10.15 -9.56 -21.17
N THR A 365 -10.24 -10.82 -21.59
CA THR A 365 -10.04 -11.22 -22.98
C THR A 365 -11.37 -11.28 -23.72
N MET A 366 -11.49 -10.51 -24.80
CA MET A 366 -12.71 -10.35 -25.58
C MET A 366 -12.62 -11.10 -26.91
N TYR A 367 -13.23 -12.28 -26.98
CA TYR A 367 -13.49 -13.03 -28.21
C TYR A 367 -14.96 -12.88 -28.62
N ASN A 368 -15.57 -13.91 -29.23
CA ASN A 368 -17.02 -13.99 -29.39
C ASN A 368 -17.73 -14.11 -28.04
N SER A 369 -17.16 -14.92 -27.14
CA SER A 369 -17.39 -14.94 -25.68
C SER A 369 -16.27 -14.17 -24.96
N ASN A 370 -16.54 -13.65 -23.76
CA ASN A 370 -15.52 -12.99 -22.95
C ASN A 370 -14.95 -14.00 -21.94
N GLU A 371 -13.64 -13.93 -21.71
CA GLU A 371 -12.89 -14.70 -20.72
C GLU A 371 -12.26 -13.71 -19.72
N ILE A 372 -12.17 -14.12 -18.45
CA ILE A 372 -11.61 -13.28 -17.37
C ILE A 372 -10.60 -14.08 -16.58
N ILE A 373 -9.44 -13.47 -16.40
CA ILE A 373 -8.39 -13.88 -15.49
C ILE A 373 -8.25 -12.78 -14.43
N VAL A 374 -8.05 -13.16 -13.17
CA VAL A 374 -7.83 -12.22 -12.08
C VAL A 374 -6.61 -12.66 -11.31
N ASP A 375 -5.65 -11.76 -11.26
CA ASP A 375 -4.45 -11.87 -10.46
C ASP A 375 -4.54 -10.89 -9.30
N VAL A 376 -4.07 -11.35 -8.15
CA VAL A 376 -4.05 -10.53 -6.94
C VAL A 376 -2.65 -10.60 -6.39
N ILE A 377 -2.08 -9.43 -6.19
CA ILE A 377 -0.75 -9.24 -5.65
C ILE A 377 -0.85 -8.17 -4.56
N PRO A 378 -0.03 -8.20 -3.50
CA PRO A 378 0.17 -7.01 -2.66
C PRO A 378 0.56 -5.82 -3.55
N TYR A 379 0.35 -4.57 -3.12
CA TYR A 379 0.85 -3.41 -3.88
C TYR A 379 2.37 -3.54 -4.02
N SER A 380 2.78 -3.97 -5.20
CA SER A 380 4.16 -4.17 -5.61
C SER A 380 4.39 -3.41 -6.91
N GLU A 381 5.66 -3.09 -7.18
CA GLU A 381 6.12 -2.45 -8.42
C GLU A 381 6.20 -3.43 -9.60
N VAL A 382 5.23 -4.34 -9.73
CA VAL A 382 5.25 -5.29 -10.84
C VAL A 382 4.72 -4.59 -12.08
N ILE A 383 5.58 -4.48 -13.11
CA ILE A 383 5.13 -4.24 -14.48
C ILE A 383 4.47 -5.55 -14.92
N LEU A 384 3.15 -5.57 -14.86
CA LEU A 384 2.38 -6.67 -15.41
C LEU A 384 2.30 -6.45 -16.91
N GLU A 385 3.11 -7.19 -17.66
CA GLU A 385 2.82 -7.39 -19.06
C GLU A 385 1.65 -8.38 -19.11
N PRO A 386 0.46 -7.99 -19.63
CA PRO A 386 -0.65 -8.93 -19.72
C PRO A 386 -0.18 -10.17 -20.47
N GLU A 387 -0.47 -11.36 -19.94
CA GLU A 387 -0.08 -12.60 -20.59
C GLU A 387 -0.73 -12.67 -21.97
N PHE A 388 0.06 -12.41 -23.01
CA PHE A 388 -0.35 -12.60 -24.39
C PHE A 388 -0.37 -14.10 -24.62
N GLY A 389 -1.59 -14.66 -24.65
CA GLY A 389 -1.87 -16.09 -24.53
C GLY A 389 -0.93 -17.06 -25.25
N LEU A 390 -0.79 -18.24 -24.65
CA LEU A 390 -0.27 -19.48 -25.26
C LEU A 390 -1.29 -20.13 -26.20
#